data_AF-A0A6B3GIZ7-F1
#
_entry.id   AF-A0A6B3GIZ7-F1
#
_cell.length_a   1.000
_cell.length_b   1.000
_cell.length_c   1.000
_cell.angle_alpha   90.00
_cell.angle_beta   90.00
_cell.angle_gamma   90.00
#
_symmetry.space_group_name_H-M   'P 1'
#
loop_
_entity.id
_entity.type
_entity.pdbx_description
1 polymer ?
#
loop_
_entity_poly.entity_id
_entity_poly.type
_entity_poly.pdbx_seq_one_letter_code
_entity_poly.pdbx_strand_id
1 'polypeptide(L)'
;LRHVERCSVLVHVLDTATLESDRDPVSDLDIIEEELRQYGGLEDRPRIVALNKVDIPDGQDLADMIRPDLEARGYRVFEVSAIAHKGLNELSYALAGIIAEARASKPKEEATRIVIRPKAVDDA
;
A
#
# COMPACT_ATOMS: atom_id res chain seq x y z
N LEU A 1 7.18 -11.35 2.75
CA LEU A 1 6.03 -11.18 1.83
C LEU A 1 4.73 -11.84 2.32
N ARG A 2 4.75 -13.01 2.98
CA ARG A 2 3.54 -13.71 3.48
C ARG A 2 2.53 -12.88 4.33
N HIS A 3 2.99 -11.84 5.02
CA HIS A 3 2.09 -10.93 5.77
C HIS A 3 1.40 -9.88 4.88
N VAL A 4 1.99 -9.54 3.74
CA VAL A 4 1.51 -8.53 2.78
C VAL A 4 0.30 -9.04 2.00
N GLU A 5 0.13 -10.35 1.87
CA GLU A 5 -1.02 -11.00 1.22
C GLU A 5 -2.37 -10.62 1.86
N ARG A 6 -2.37 -10.21 3.14
CA ARG A 6 -3.57 -9.79 3.87
C ARG A 6 -3.90 -8.30 3.71
N CYS A 7 -3.01 -7.51 3.08
CA CYS A 7 -3.15 -6.07 2.97
C CYS A 7 -4.05 -5.68 1.80
N SER A 8 -5.08 -4.87 2.04
CA SER A 8 -5.98 -4.39 0.97
C SER A 8 -5.32 -3.40 -0.01
N VAL A 9 -4.15 -2.86 0.31
CA VAL A 9 -3.45 -1.81 -0.44
C VAL A 9 -1.95 -1.92 -0.15
N LEU A 10 -1.10 -1.59 -1.14
CA LEU A 10 0.35 -1.48 -0.96
C LEU A 10 0.79 -0.02 -1.10
N VAL A 11 1.74 0.39 -0.26
CA VAL A 11 2.34 1.71 -0.29
C VAL A 11 3.84 1.55 -0.53
N HIS A 12 4.31 2.07 -1.65
CA HIS A 12 5.74 2.20 -1.93
C HIS A 12 6.24 3.48 -1.29
N VAL A 13 7.17 3.36 -0.36
CA VAL A 13 7.79 4.52 0.28
C VAL A 13 9.13 4.76 -0.39
N LEU A 14 9.24 5.84 -1.15
CA LEU A 14 10.46 6.23 -1.84
C LEU A 14 11.17 7.31 -1.05
N ASP A 15 12.47 7.16 -0.85
CA ASP A 15 13.29 8.08 -0.07
C ASP A 15 13.84 9.18 -0.98
N THR A 16 13.35 10.41 -0.85
CA THR A 16 13.78 11.52 -1.71
C THR A 16 14.97 12.29 -1.16
N ALA A 17 15.46 12.00 0.05
CA ALA A 17 16.64 12.68 0.57
C ALA A 17 17.97 12.13 0.05
N THR A 18 17.94 11.00 -0.66
CA THR A 18 19.14 10.29 -1.04
C THR A 18 19.69 10.87 -2.34
N LEU A 19 20.51 11.92 -2.23
CA LEU A 19 21.41 12.38 -3.30
C LEU A 19 22.68 11.52 -3.38
N GLU A 20 22.60 10.22 -3.09
CA GLU A 20 23.71 9.33 -3.45
C GLU A 20 23.63 9.12 -4.96
N SER A 21 24.68 9.52 -5.67
CA SER A 21 24.75 9.62 -7.13
C SER A 21 24.43 8.34 -7.92
N ASP A 22 24.28 7.20 -7.24
CA ASP A 22 23.98 5.89 -7.83
C ASP A 22 22.57 5.34 -7.46
N ARG A 23 21.74 6.07 -6.70
CA ARG A 23 20.36 5.62 -6.40
C ARG A 23 19.31 6.50 -7.06
N ASP A 24 18.60 5.90 -8.00
CA ASP A 24 17.38 6.47 -8.59
C ASP A 24 16.14 5.85 -7.92
N PRO A 25 15.32 6.63 -7.19
CA PRO A 25 14.15 6.12 -6.50
C PRO A 25 13.10 5.53 -7.45
N VAL A 26 13.10 5.93 -8.73
CA VAL A 26 12.22 5.36 -9.75
C VAL A 26 12.70 3.96 -10.14
N SER A 27 14.01 3.79 -10.32
CA SER A 27 14.62 2.47 -10.53
C SER A 27 14.41 1.53 -9.33
N ASP A 28 14.52 2.03 -8.09
CA ASP A 28 14.23 1.26 -6.88
C ASP A 28 12.76 0.78 -6.86
N LEU A 29 11.82 1.64 -7.29
CA LEU A 29 10.40 1.25 -7.44
C LEU A 29 10.24 0.12 -8.45
N ASP A 30 10.89 0.23 -9.61
CA ASP A 30 10.78 -0.77 -10.68
C ASP A 30 11.34 -2.14 -10.24
N ILE A 31 12.43 -2.15 -9.46
CA ILE A 31 12.98 -3.37 -8.86
C ILE A 31 11.99 -3.99 -7.86
N ILE A 32 11.40 -3.19 -6.97
CA ILE A 32 10.44 -3.68 -5.97
C ILE A 32 9.18 -4.23 -6.66
N GLU A 33 8.66 -3.57 -7.68
CA GLU A 33 7.50 -4.05 -8.43
C GLU A 33 7.79 -5.35 -9.18
N GLU A 34 9.01 -5.53 -9.69
CA GLU A 34 9.46 -6.79 -10.29
C GLU A 34 9.49 -7.92 -9.25
N GLU A 35 10.05 -7.68 -8.05
CA GLU A 35 10.06 -8.66 -6.96
C GLU A 35 8.63 -9.05 -6.53
N LEU A 36 7.73 -8.07 -6.42
CA LEU A 36 6.32 -8.30 -6.10
C LEU A 36 5.60 -9.10 -7.19
N ARG A 37 5.92 -8.85 -8.47
CA ARG A 37 5.40 -9.61 -9.60
C ARG A 37 5.89 -11.05 -9.59
N GLN A 38 7.16 -11.29 -9.27
CA GLN A 38 7.72 -12.63 -9.15
C GLN A 38 7.13 -13.43 -7.99
N TYR A 39 6.78 -12.75 -6.89
CA TYR A 39 6.09 -13.38 -5.77
C TYR A 39 4.66 -13.81 -6.13
N GLY A 40 3.92 -12.95 -6.83
CA GLY A 40 2.57 -13.20 -7.30
C GLY A 40 1.47 -13.08 -6.23
N GLY A 41 0.21 -13.00 -6.66
CA GLY A 41 -0.96 -12.92 -5.77
C GLY A 41 -1.19 -11.55 -5.12
N LEU A 42 -0.54 -10.52 -5.65
CA LEU A 42 -0.57 -9.13 -5.19
C LEU A 42 -0.86 -8.12 -6.32
N GLU A 43 -1.13 -8.60 -7.53
CA GLU A 43 -1.32 -7.80 -8.75
C GLU A 43 -2.62 -6.99 -8.71
N ASP A 44 -3.63 -7.49 -7.99
CA ASP A 44 -4.93 -6.86 -7.82
C ASP A 44 -4.93 -5.73 -6.77
N ARG A 45 -3.85 -5.59 -6.00
CA ARG A 45 -3.81 -4.63 -4.89
C ARG A 45 -3.53 -3.23 -5.41
N PRO A 46 -4.36 -2.23 -5.07
CA PRO A 46 -4.07 -0.84 -5.40
C PRO A 46 -2.68 -0.44 -4.90
N ARG A 47 -1.96 0.31 -5.73
CA ARG A 47 -0.64 0.87 -5.42
C ARG A 47 -0.74 2.36 -5.12
N ILE A 48 -0.07 2.79 -4.06
CA ILE A 48 0.17 4.19 -3.74
C ILE A 48 1.68 4.39 -3.63
N VAL A 49 2.16 5.56 -4.05
CA VAL A 49 3.55 5.98 -3.83
C VAL A 49 3.57 7.12 -2.81
N ALA A 50 4.44 6.99 -1.81
CA ALA A 50 4.73 8.02 -0.83
C ALA A 50 6.19 8.47 -1.00
N LEU A 51 6.38 9.70 -1.48
CA LEU A 51 7.67 10.37 -1.60
C LEU A 51 8.04 10.94 -0.23
N ASN A 52 8.92 10.25 0.48
CA ASN A 52 9.26 10.55 1.87
C ASN A 52 10.51 11.43 1.97
N LYS A 53 10.54 12.26 3.02
CA LYS A 53 11.60 13.23 3.38
C LYS A 53 11.56 14.56 2.62
N VAL A 54 10.37 15.03 2.29
CA VAL A 54 10.16 16.37 1.70
C VAL A 54 10.34 17.53 2.70
N ASP A 55 10.86 17.26 3.90
CA ASP A 55 11.22 18.27 4.90
C ASP A 55 12.56 18.95 4.61
N ILE A 56 13.41 18.36 3.76
CA ILE A 56 14.66 18.97 3.31
C ILE A 56 14.52 19.49 1.87
N PRO A 57 15.22 20.59 1.49
CA PRO A 57 15.11 21.17 0.15
C PRO A 57 15.39 20.17 -0.98
N ASP A 58 16.51 19.45 -0.90
CA ASP A 58 16.90 18.45 -1.90
C ASP A 58 15.83 17.36 -2.09
N GLY A 59 15.18 16.97 -0.99
CA GLY A 59 14.11 15.98 -0.99
C GLY A 59 12.80 16.48 -1.59
N GLN A 60 12.49 17.77 -1.44
CA GLN A 60 11.37 18.40 -2.13
C GLN A 60 11.67 18.54 -3.63
N ASP A 61 12.86 19.00 -4.00
CA ASP A 61 13.26 19.18 -5.41
C ASP A 61 13.23 17.84 -6.18
N LEU A 62 13.73 16.76 -5.58
CA LEU A 62 13.66 15.44 -6.18
C LEU A 62 12.22 14.92 -6.25
N ALA A 63 11.39 15.17 -5.23
CA ALA A 63 9.98 14.78 -5.25
C ALA A 63 9.22 15.47 -6.39
N ASP A 64 9.43 16.77 -6.56
CA ASP A 64 8.82 17.58 -7.63
C ASP A 64 9.26 17.10 -9.01
N MET A 65 10.51 16.63 -9.14
CA MET A 65 11.05 16.09 -10.39
C MET A 65 10.43 14.76 -10.80
N ILE A 66 10.30 13.80 -9.87
CA ILE A 66 9.86 12.42 -10.20
C ILE A 66 8.34 12.24 -10.14
N ARG A 67 7.64 13.11 -9.42
CA ARG A 67 6.19 13.00 -9.23
C ARG A 67 5.40 12.93 -10.54
N PRO A 68 5.66 13.79 -11.56
CA PRO A 68 4.93 13.72 -12.83
C PRO A 68 5.08 12.37 -13.54
N ASP A 69 6.28 11.77 -13.50
CA ASP A 69 6.56 10.48 -14.12
C ASP A 69 5.79 9.35 -13.43
N LEU A 70 5.73 9.38 -12.10
CA LEU A 70 4.97 8.42 -11.30
C LEU A 70 3.46 8.55 -11.52
N GLU A 71 2.94 9.78 -11.57
CA GLU A 71 1.53 10.05 -11.89
C GLU A 71 1.19 9.62 -13.33
N ALA A 72 2.10 9.82 -14.30
CA ALA A 72 1.96 9.34 -15.67
C ALA A 72 1.93 7.80 -15.78
N ARG A 73 2.63 7.10 -14.87
CA ARG A 73 2.55 5.63 -14.71
C ARG A 73 1.24 5.17 -14.06
N GLY A 74 0.38 6.09 -13.63
CA GLY A 74 -0.93 5.80 -13.02
C GLY A 74 -0.89 5.63 -11.50
N TYR A 75 0.24 5.91 -10.85
CA TYR A 75 0.32 5.88 -9.39
C TYR A 75 -0.34 7.11 -8.78
N ARG A 76 -1.02 6.90 -7.64
CA ARG A 76 -1.40 7.99 -6.75
C ARG A 76 -0.20 8.35 -5.89
N VAL A 77 0.31 9.57 -6.02
CA VAL A 77 1.54 10.01 -5.35
C VAL A 77 1.22 10.96 -4.20
N PHE A 78 1.88 10.77 -3.07
CA PHE A 78 1.80 11.64 -1.90
C PHE A 78 3.20 12.07 -1.46
N GLU A 79 3.40 13.36 -1.28
CA GLU A 79 4.59 13.90 -0.66
C GLU A 79 4.43 13.87 0.87
N VAL A 80 5.37 13.25 1.56
CA VAL A 80 5.31 13.07 3.01
C VAL A 80 6.64 13.37 3.68
N SER A 81 6.57 13.80 4.93
CA SER A 81 7.70 13.78 5.83
C SER A 81 7.29 13.08 7.10
N ALA A 82 7.85 11.88 7.33
CA ALA A 82 7.61 11.13 8.55
C ALA A 82 8.11 11.89 9.79
N ILE A 83 9.20 12.68 9.68
CA ILE A 83 9.79 13.41 10.80
C ILE A 83 9.04 14.72 11.09
N ALA A 84 8.63 15.45 10.05
CA ALA A 84 7.88 16.70 10.20
C ALA A 84 6.37 16.49 10.31
N HIS A 85 5.90 15.24 10.21
CA HIS A 85 4.48 14.86 10.15
C HIS A 85 3.70 15.56 9.02
N LYS A 86 4.37 15.93 7.92
CA LYS A 86 3.76 16.57 6.74
C LYS A 86 3.18 15.52 5.81
N GLY A 87 1.98 15.75 5.27
CA GLY A 87 1.35 14.89 4.25
C GLY A 87 0.79 13.55 4.76
N LEU A 88 1.02 13.21 6.04
CA LEU A 88 0.62 11.93 6.62
C LEU A 88 -0.90 11.81 6.79
N ASN A 89 -1.60 12.92 7.02
CA ASN A 89 -3.06 12.91 7.16
C ASN A 89 -3.72 12.61 5.81
N GLU A 90 -3.28 13.28 4.75
CA GLU A 90 -3.74 13.10 3.38
C GLU A 90 -3.50 11.67 2.91
N LEU A 91 -2.30 11.13 3.17
CA LEU A 91 -1.98 9.74 2.90
C LEU A 91 -2.90 8.79 3.69
N SER A 92 -3.13 9.06 4.98
CA SER A 92 -3.99 8.23 5.83
C SER A 92 -5.44 8.22 5.35
N TYR A 93 -5.99 9.37 4.96
CA TYR A 93 -7.34 9.46 4.41
C TYR A 93 -7.46 8.75 3.07
N ALA A 94 -6.46 8.86 2.20
CA ALA A 94 -6.43 8.13 0.93
C ALA A 94 -6.44 6.62 1.15
N LEU A 95 -5.62 6.12 2.10
CA LEU A 95 -5.58 4.71 2.47
C LEU A 95 -6.90 4.26 3.09
N ALA A 96 -7.48 5.06 3.99
CA ALA A 96 -8.76 4.75 4.62
C ALA A 96 -9.88 4.59 3.58
N GLY A 97 -9.92 5.46 2.56
CA GLY A 97 -10.86 5.36 1.44
C GLY A 97 -10.73 4.05 0.67
N ILE A 98 -9.52 3.70 0.24
CA ILE A 98 -9.26 2.45 -0.49
C ILE A 98 -9.65 1.23 0.36
N ILE A 99 -9.30 1.24 1.65
CA ILE A 99 -9.63 0.14 2.57
C ILE A 99 -11.14 0.04 2.78
N ALA A 100 -11.85 1.16 2.90
CA ALA A 100 -13.30 1.17 3.05
C ALA A 100 -13.99 0.55 1.81
N GLU A 101 -13.56 0.94 0.61
CA GLU A 101 -14.03 0.37 -0.66
C GLU A 101 -13.76 -1.14 -0.74
N ALA A 102 -12.54 -1.56 -0.43
CA ALA A 102 -12.14 -2.96 -0.43
C ALA A 102 -12.89 -3.81 0.63
N ARG A 103 -13.34 -3.19 1.73
CA ARG A 103 -14.19 -3.86 2.73
C ARG A 103 -15.64 -3.94 2.30
N ALA A 104 -16.15 -2.90 1.63
CA ALA A 104 -17.53 -2.85 1.14
C ALA A 104 -17.76 -3.84 0.00
N SER A 105 -16.75 -4.11 -0.83
CA SER A 105 -16.84 -5.05 -1.96
C SER A 105 -16.75 -6.52 -1.53
N LYS A 106 -16.25 -6.83 -0.33
CA LYS A 106 -16.21 -8.20 0.17
C LYS A 106 -17.61 -8.66 0.54
N PRO A 107 -18.05 -9.86 0.09
CA PRO A 107 -19.29 -10.44 0.55
C PRO A 107 -19.25 -10.52 2.08
N LYS A 108 -20.29 -10.03 2.75
CA LYS A 108 -20.47 -10.36 4.17
C LYS A 108 -20.57 -11.87 4.24
N GLU A 109 -19.58 -12.52 4.83
CA GLU A 109 -19.74 -13.90 5.27
C GLU A 109 -20.92 -13.90 6.23
N GLU A 110 -22.07 -14.37 5.76
CA GLU A 110 -23.16 -14.72 6.64
C GLU A 110 -22.57 -15.74 7.60
N ALA A 111 -22.44 -15.35 8.87
CA ALA A 111 -22.03 -16.26 9.92
C ALA A 111 -23.04 -17.39 9.92
N THR A 112 -22.74 -18.48 9.21
CA THR A 112 -23.54 -19.69 9.24
C THR A 112 -23.47 -20.14 10.68
N ARG A 113 -24.56 -19.89 11.41
CA ARG A 113 -24.67 -20.32 12.79
C ARG A 113 -24.54 -21.83 12.74
N ILE A 114 -23.39 -22.35 13.15
CA ILE A 114 -23.14 -23.79 13.20
C ILE A 114 -24.06 -24.31 14.31
N VAL A 115 -25.27 -24.73 13.93
CA VAL A 115 -26.21 -25.37 14.85
C VAL A 115 -25.76 -26.82 14.98
N ILE A 116 -24.88 -27.08 15.94
CA ILE A 116 -24.57 -28.45 16.35
C ILE A 116 -25.82 -28.98 17.05
N ARG A 117 -26.62 -29.80 16.35
CA ARG A 117 -27.66 -30.61 16.99
C ARG A 117 -27.03 -31.95 17.37
N PRO A 118 -26.71 -32.18 18.65
CA PRO A 118 -26.32 -33.52 19.08
C PRO A 118 -27.46 -34.48 18.75
N LYS A 119 -27.14 -35.61 18.09
CA LYS A 119 -28.08 -36.74 18.04
C LYS A 119 -28.21 -37.26 19.46
N ALA A 120 -29.43 -37.38 19.95
CA ALA A 120 -29.69 -38.16 21.16
C ALA A 120 -29.13 -39.57 20.92
N VAL A 121 -28.23 -39.98 21.81
CA VAL A 121 -27.80 -41.37 21.92
C VAL A 121 -28.67 -41.93 23.05
N ASP A 122 -29.25 -43.11 22.80
CA ASP A 122 -30.06 -43.95 23.71
C ASP A 122 -31.60 -43.80 23.51
N ASP A 123 -32.43 -44.84 23.45
CA ASP A 123 -32.41 -46.15 24.14
C ASP A 123 -32.77 -47.34 23.22
N ALA A 124 -31.97 -48.42 23.29
CA ALA A 124 -32.33 -49.78 22.85
C ALA A 124 -31.92 -50.78 23.94
#